data_AF-A0AAV3R0J6-F1
#
_entry.id   AF-A0AAV3R0J6-F1
#
_cell.length_a   1.000
_cell.length_b   1.000
_cell.length_c   1.000
_cell.angle_alpha   90.00
_cell.angle_beta   90.00
_cell.angle_gamma   90.00
#
_symmetry.space_group_name_H-M   'P 1'
#
loop_
_entity.id
_entity.type
_entity.pdbx_description
1 polymer ?
#
loop_
_entity_poly.entity_id
_entity_poly.type
_entity_poly.pdbx_seq_one_letter_code
_entity_poly.pdbx_strand_id
1 'polypeptide(L)'
;MVKALIPTTTSRRKCKMKMPFTDRLDAVPLPKGFVLPQFTQFGRSGDPIKYLQEFLVKMTITSNNLGMYAKTFSNSLSDKALD
;
A
#
# COMPACT_ATOMS: atom_id res chain seq x y z
N MET A 1 18.44 32.07 -28.55
CA MET A 1 18.99 30.99 -27.68
C MET A 1 17.85 30.34 -26.94
N VAL A 2 17.67 29.03 -27.11
CA VAL A 2 16.56 28.23 -26.58
C VAL A 2 16.92 27.72 -25.19
N LYS A 3 16.00 27.77 -24.21
CA LYS A 3 16.03 26.90 -23.03
C LYS A 3 14.66 26.24 -22.89
N ALA A 4 14.60 24.99 -23.33
CA ALA A 4 13.45 24.12 -23.09
C ALA A 4 13.37 23.80 -21.59
N LEU A 5 12.16 23.90 -21.03
CA LEU A 5 11.84 23.36 -19.71
C LEU A 5 12.01 21.83 -19.77
N ILE A 6 12.98 21.30 -19.02
CA ILE A 6 13.16 19.85 -18.85
C ILE A 6 12.07 19.37 -17.88
N PRO A 7 11.18 18.43 -18.27
CA PRO A 7 10.33 17.77 -17.29
C PRO A 7 11.23 16.85 -16.45
N THR A 8 11.33 17.12 -15.15
CA THR A 8 12.00 16.26 -14.18
C THR A 8 11.15 15.01 -13.97
N THR A 9 11.34 14.01 -14.83
CA THR A 9 10.84 12.66 -14.59
C THR A 9 11.73 12.03 -13.51
N THR A 10 11.26 12.06 -12.27
CA THR A 10 11.85 11.29 -11.17
C THR A 10 11.69 9.81 -11.49
N SER A 11 12.68 9.26 -12.19
CA SER A 11 12.82 7.82 -12.44
C SER A 11 13.00 7.14 -11.09
N ARG A 12 11.91 6.59 -10.55
CA ARG A 12 12.00 5.66 -9.42
C ARG A 12 12.84 4.48 -9.91
N ARG A 13 14.11 4.45 -9.51
CA ARG A 13 14.95 3.26 -9.64
C ARG A 13 14.17 2.11 -9.00
N LYS A 14 13.69 1.17 -9.81
CA LYS A 14 13.20 -0.13 -9.33
C LYS A 14 14.40 -0.83 -8.70
N CYS A 15 14.62 -0.63 -7.40
CA CYS A 15 15.47 -1.52 -6.63
C CYS A 15 14.86 -2.92 -6.76
N LYS A 16 15.50 -3.80 -7.53
CA LYS A 16 15.13 -5.23 -7.66
C LYS A 16 15.52 -6.00 -6.39
N MET A 17 15.25 -5.44 -5.22
CA MET A 17 15.30 -6.21 -3.98
C MET A 17 14.06 -7.09 -4.01
N LYS A 18 14.23 -8.34 -4.44
CA LYS A 18 13.18 -9.36 -4.36
C LYS A 18 13.03 -9.68 -2.87
N MET A 19 12.08 -9.02 -2.22
CA MET A 19 11.83 -9.21 -0.80
C MET A 19 11.45 -10.68 -0.58
N PRO A 20 12.04 -11.38 0.39
CA PRO A 20 11.83 -12.83 0.53
C PRO A 20 10.36 -13.21 0.83
N PHE A 21 9.53 -12.22 1.18
CA PHE A 21 8.11 -12.36 1.46
C PHE A 21 7.19 -11.94 0.29
N THR A 22 7.70 -11.35 -0.79
CA THR A 22 6.83 -10.85 -1.88
C THR A 22 6.38 -11.92 -2.84
N ASP A 23 7.15 -12.99 -3.10
CA ASP A 23 6.76 -14.00 -4.11
C ASP A 23 5.43 -14.69 -3.77
N ARG A 24 5.21 -14.99 -2.48
CA ARG A 24 3.95 -15.58 -2.00
C ARG A 24 2.80 -14.58 -2.04
N LEU A 25 3.09 -13.32 -1.71
CA LEU A 25 2.08 -12.26 -1.75
C LEU A 25 1.70 -11.96 -3.20
N ASP A 26 2.64 -11.74 -4.11
CA ASP A 26 2.40 -11.47 -5.53
C ASP A 26 1.49 -12.52 -6.17
N ALA A 27 1.68 -13.79 -5.82
CA ALA A 27 0.87 -14.91 -6.27
C ALA A 27 -0.59 -14.91 -5.73
N VAL A 28 -0.92 -14.13 -4.70
CA VAL A 28 -2.29 -14.00 -4.20
C VAL A 28 -3.15 -13.29 -5.25
N PRO A 29 -4.12 -13.97 -5.86
CA PRO A 29 -4.95 -13.36 -6.90
C PRO A 29 -5.86 -12.31 -6.28
N LEU A 30 -5.90 -11.11 -6.88
CA LEU A 30 -6.95 -10.15 -6.57
C LEU A 30 -8.23 -10.59 -7.31
N PRO A 31 -9.35 -10.82 -6.60
CA PRO A 31 -10.61 -11.13 -7.25
C PRO A 31 -10.99 -10.04 -8.27
N LYS A 32 -11.52 -10.44 -9.43
CA LYS A 32 -12.07 -9.47 -10.38
C LYS A 32 -13.21 -8.69 -9.71
N GLY A 33 -13.13 -7.36 -9.78
CA GLY A 33 -14.11 -6.48 -9.14
C GLY A 33 -13.88 -6.26 -7.64
N PHE A 34 -12.74 -6.68 -7.09
CA PHE A 34 -12.40 -6.33 -5.71
C PHE A 34 -12.31 -4.81 -5.56
N VAL A 35 -13.21 -4.26 -4.75
CA VAL A 35 -13.20 -2.85 -4.37
C VAL A 35 -12.48 -2.73 -3.04
N LEU A 36 -11.42 -1.93 -3.02
CA LEU A 36 -10.67 -1.66 -1.82
C LEU A 36 -11.55 -0.90 -0.82
N PRO A 37 -11.58 -1.28 0.47
CA PRO A 37 -12.28 -0.51 1.48
C PRO A 37 -11.72 0.91 1.59
N GLN A 38 -12.57 1.86 1.94
CA GLN A 38 -12.08 3.18 2.31
C GLN A 38 -11.41 3.11 3.69
N PHE A 39 -10.10 3.32 3.71
CA PHE A 39 -9.32 3.35 4.93
C PHE A 39 -9.14 4.78 5.44
N THR A 40 -9.07 4.91 6.75
CA THR A 40 -8.48 6.10 7.37
C THR A 40 -6.98 5.99 7.15
N GLN A 41 -6.37 6.93 6.41
CA GLN A 41 -4.94 6.84 6.14
C GLN A 41 -4.11 7.12 7.39
N PHE A 42 -3.15 6.25 7.68
CA PHE A 42 -2.23 6.44 8.80
C PHE A 42 -1.04 7.31 8.41
N GLY A 43 -0.74 8.34 9.21
CA GLY A 43 0.33 9.31 8.93
C GLY A 43 1.25 9.61 10.10
N ARG A 44 1.52 8.61 10.96
CA ARG A 44 2.49 8.65 12.07
C ARG A 44 2.04 9.36 13.36
N SER A 45 1.18 10.38 13.27
CA SER A 45 0.65 11.10 14.45
C SER A 45 -0.50 10.40 15.18
N GLY A 46 -1.04 9.30 14.61
CA GLY A 46 -2.15 8.57 15.20
C GLY A 46 -1.69 7.42 16.10
N ASP A 47 -2.62 6.87 16.89
CA ASP A 47 -2.38 5.63 17.63
C ASP A 47 -2.25 4.44 16.66
N PRO A 48 -1.08 3.80 16.55
CA PRO A 48 -0.86 2.71 15.62
C PRO A 48 -1.67 1.45 15.95
N ILE A 49 -1.97 1.21 17.23
CA ILE A 49 -2.74 0.04 17.66
C ILE A 49 -4.20 0.21 17.25
N LYS A 50 -4.77 1.39 17.52
CA LYS A 50 -6.14 1.73 17.10
C LYS A 50 -6.27 1.67 15.58
N TYR A 51 -5.32 2.24 14.84
CA TYR A 51 -5.30 2.17 13.38
C TYR A 51 -5.27 0.72 12.87
N LEU A 52 -4.39 -0.12 13.44
CA LEU A 52 -4.29 -1.52 13.02
C LEU A 52 -5.59 -2.28 13.28
N GLN A 53 -6.24 -2.04 14.42
CA GLN A 53 -7.55 -2.64 14.72
C GLN A 53 -8.61 -2.21 13.69
N GLU A 54 -8.70 -0.93 13.38
CA GLU A 54 -9.64 -0.42 12.37
C GLU A 54 -9.37 -1.01 10.98
N PHE A 55 -8.10 -1.12 10.59
CA PHE A 55 -7.70 -1.77 9.34
C PHE A 55 -8.14 -3.24 9.30
N LEU A 56 -7.85 -4.00 10.35
CA LEU A 56 -8.20 -5.42 10.45
C LEU A 56 -9.71 -5.62 10.40
N VAL A 57 -10.49 -4.82 11.13
CA VAL A 57 -11.97 -4.89 11.12
C VAL A 57 -12.53 -4.63 9.71
N LYS A 58 -12.00 -3.65 8.99
CA LYS A 58 -12.45 -3.36 7.61
C LYS A 58 -12.08 -4.49 6.65
N MET A 59 -10.87 -5.04 6.79
CA MET A 59 -10.41 -6.13 5.95
C MET A 59 -11.14 -7.44 6.24
N THR A 60 -11.50 -7.76 7.48
CA THR A 60 -12.28 -8.98 7.83
C THR A 60 -13.67 -8.98 7.22
N ILE A 61 -14.31 -7.82 7.13
CA ILE A 61 -15.60 -7.67 6.44
C ILE A 61 -15.44 -7.87 4.92
N THR A 62 -14.30 -7.45 4.36
CA THR A 62 -14.08 -7.41 2.91
C THR A 62 -13.51 -8.72 2.36
N SER A 63 -12.67 -9.39 3.14
CA SER A 63 -11.95 -10.60 2.72
C SER A 63 -11.54 -11.45 3.91
N ASN A 64 -11.60 -12.77 3.76
CA ASN A 64 -11.03 -13.71 4.72
C ASN A 64 -9.61 -14.16 4.34
N ASN A 65 -9.00 -13.55 3.31
CA ASN A 65 -7.67 -13.93 2.82
C ASN A 65 -6.60 -12.99 3.39
N LEU A 66 -5.75 -13.50 4.30
CA LEU A 66 -4.67 -12.73 4.92
C LEU A 66 -3.67 -12.14 3.91
N GLY A 67 -3.49 -12.80 2.76
CA GLY A 67 -2.64 -12.31 1.67
C GLY A 67 -3.17 -11.02 1.05
N MET A 68 -4.49 -10.84 1.01
CA MET A 68 -5.10 -9.58 0.59
C MET A 68 -4.79 -8.45 1.55
N TYR A 69 -4.71 -8.73 2.86
CA TYR A 69 -4.44 -7.73 3.88
C TYR A 69 -3.03 -7.20 3.70
N ALA A 70 -2.06 -8.10 3.54
CA ALA A 70 -0.69 -7.73 3.28
C ALA A 70 -0.52 -6.94 1.97
N LYS A 71 -1.26 -7.31 0.90
CA LYS A 71 -1.24 -6.55 -0.37
C LYS A 71 -1.80 -5.14 -0.22
N THR A 72 -2.89 -4.99 0.53
CA THR A 72 -3.64 -3.73 0.59
C THR A 72 -3.19 -2.80 1.72
N PHE A 73 -2.42 -3.30 2.69
CA PHE A 73 -1.97 -2.50 3.83
C PHE A 73 -1.18 -1.26 3.43
N SER A 74 -0.38 -1.34 2.35
CA SER A 74 0.35 -0.17 1.86
C SER A 74 -0.58 0.97 1.39
N ASN A 75 -1.79 0.65 0.92
CA ASN A 75 -2.77 1.64 0.48
C ASN A 75 -3.49 2.35 1.64
N SER A 76 -3.43 1.81 2.86
CA SER A 76 -3.99 2.44 4.06
C SER A 76 -2.98 3.33 4.80
N LEU A 77 -1.74 3.43 4.29
CA LEU A 77 -0.74 4.37 4.79
C LEU A 77 -0.78 5.66 3.98
N SER A 78 -0.52 6.79 4.63
CA SER A 78 -0.22 8.06 3.97
C SER A 78 1.29 8.19 3.75
N ASP A 79 1.69 9.14 2.90
CA ASP A 79 3.11 9.43 2.63
C ASP A 79 3.90 9.73 3.91
N LYS A 80 3.26 10.39 4.89
CA LYS A 80 3.86 10.75 6.19
C LYS A 80 4.20 9.55 7.09
N ALA A 81 3.71 8.35 6.75
CA ALA A 81 4.05 7.13 7.48
C ALA A 81 5.34 6.47 6.98
N LEU A 82 5.91 6.93 5.86
CA LEU A 82 7.05 6.32 5.18
C LEU A 82 8.36 7.13 5.32
N ASP A 83 8.27 8.40 5.69
CA ASP A 83 9.40 9.24 6.18
C ASP A 83 9.75 8.85 7.61
#